data_AF-A0A2E1PFU9-F1
#
_entry.id   AF-A0A2E1PFU9-F1
#
_cell.length_a   1.000
_cell.length_b   1.000
_cell.length_c   1.000
_cell.angle_alpha   90.00
_cell.angle_beta   90.00
_cell.angle_gamma   90.00
#
_symmetry.space_group_name_H-M   'P 1'
#
loop_
_entity.id
_entity.type
_entity.pdbx_description
1 polymer ?
#
loop_
_entity_poly.entity_id
_entity_poly.type
_entity_poly.pdbx_seq_one_letter_code
_entity_poly.pdbx_strand_id
1 'polypeptide(L)'
;MILKIIKNFLIRIFYVFNIKITINKINNNLDWVMFDKNSWMPYLNKNNNFLFNSYNEGLIKSGSQKSNSFFKEIRHYSLLNIAMNILEKNNYENFAECGCWKGHSSYSISLILNKYNFNKKFYIFDSFEGGLPVKKSADYSPKRYKQSKNDALKQQKHFASDFKEVSNLFKNFEFIKIYEGWIPAVFNKINDVKFSFVHIDVDLYQPTLDSLKYFFPKLIKGGIIVCDDYNYSDFPGAKKAVDEFLKSNEYELFYEVPLGGCIIIR
;
A
#
# COMPACT_ATOMS: atom_id res chain seq x y z
N MET A 1 -10.04 -29.29 11.00
CA MET A 1 -11.44 -28.79 11.05
C MET A 1 -11.75 -28.13 12.39
N ILE A 2 -11.50 -28.80 13.51
CA ILE A 2 -11.74 -28.33 14.89
C ILE A 2 -11.08 -26.97 15.21
N LEU A 3 -9.80 -26.78 14.91
CA LEU A 3 -9.08 -25.50 15.15
C LEU A 3 -9.73 -24.30 14.46
N LYS A 4 -10.33 -24.49 13.27
CA LYS A 4 -11.01 -23.42 12.52
C LYS A 4 -12.32 -23.02 13.20
N ILE A 5 -13.02 -24.00 13.78
CA ILE A 5 -14.25 -23.79 14.55
C ILE A 5 -13.92 -23.05 15.84
N ILE A 6 -12.91 -23.50 16.59
CA ILE A 6 -12.44 -22.86 17.83
C ILE A 6 -12.01 -21.42 17.56
N LYS A 7 -11.20 -21.19 16.52
CA LYS A 7 -10.76 -19.84 16.12
C LYS A 7 -11.96 -18.92 15.83
N ASN A 8 -12.93 -19.37 15.04
CA ASN A 8 -14.10 -18.57 14.72
C ASN A 8 -14.99 -18.32 15.93
N PHE A 9 -15.10 -19.29 16.84
CA PHE A 9 -15.84 -19.17 18.09
C PHE A 9 -15.20 -18.12 19.01
N LEU A 10 -13.88 -18.18 19.21
CA LEU A 10 -13.14 -17.19 20.00
C LEU A 10 -13.29 -15.78 19.42
N ILE A 11 -13.07 -15.62 18.11
CA ILE A 11 -13.24 -14.31 17.45
C ILE A 11 -14.65 -13.75 17.70
N ARG A 12 -15.69 -14.58 17.64
CA ARG A 12 -17.08 -14.17 17.88
C ARG A 12 -17.34 -13.81 19.34
N ILE A 13 -16.85 -14.59 20.31
CA ILE A 13 -16.99 -14.30 21.74
C ILE A 13 -16.38 -12.95 22.07
N PHE A 14 -15.13 -12.72 21.67
CA PHE A 14 -14.44 -11.49 22.01
C PHE A 14 -15.05 -10.27 21.31
N TYR A 15 -15.64 -10.46 20.13
CA TYR A 15 -16.41 -9.40 19.47
C TYR A 15 -17.61 -8.93 20.30
N VAL A 16 -18.27 -9.82 21.07
CA VAL A 16 -19.36 -9.44 22.00
C VAL A 16 -18.86 -8.48 23.09
N PHE A 17 -17.59 -8.62 23.50
CA PHE A 17 -16.93 -7.74 24.47
C PHE A 17 -16.25 -6.53 23.82
N ASN A 18 -16.53 -6.25 22.54
CA ASN A 18 -15.90 -5.17 21.76
C ASN A 18 -14.37 -5.33 21.61
N ILE A 19 -13.87 -6.57 21.67
CA ILE A 19 -12.46 -6.93 21.52
C ILE A 19 -12.27 -7.60 20.15
N LYS A 20 -11.46 -6.99 19.28
CA LYS A 20 -11.09 -7.57 17.97
C LYS A 20 -9.81 -8.40 18.11
N ILE A 21 -9.96 -9.73 18.11
CA ILE A 21 -8.82 -10.66 18.08
C ILE A 21 -8.44 -11.03 16.65
N THR A 22 -7.15 -10.95 16.33
CA THR A 22 -6.59 -11.45 15.07
C THR A 22 -5.68 -12.64 15.36
N ILE A 23 -6.04 -13.83 14.87
CA ILE A 23 -5.26 -15.06 15.08
C ILE A 23 -4.53 -15.41 13.78
N ASN A 24 -3.21 -15.28 13.75
CA ASN A 24 -2.37 -15.70 12.62
C ASN A 24 -1.71 -17.05 12.89
N LYS A 25 -1.41 -17.82 11.85
CA LYS A 25 -0.75 -19.14 11.97
C LYS A 25 0.76 -18.91 12.11
N ILE A 26 1.34 -19.19 13.27
CA ILE A 26 2.77 -18.90 13.58
C ILE A 26 3.37 -20.09 14.36
N ASN A 27 4.69 -20.30 14.21
CA ASN A 27 5.50 -21.25 14.99
C ASN A 27 5.56 -20.87 16.49
N ASN A 28 5.88 -21.86 17.34
CA ASN A 28 5.64 -22.01 18.79
C ASN A 28 6.04 -20.89 19.79
N ASN A 29 6.55 -19.73 19.38
CA ASN A 29 6.85 -18.63 20.31
C ASN A 29 5.90 -17.47 20.05
N LEU A 30 4.88 -17.33 20.90
CA LEU A 30 3.94 -16.21 20.87
C LEU A 30 4.38 -15.14 21.86
N ASP A 31 4.51 -13.91 21.38
CA ASP A 31 4.62 -12.70 22.20
C ASP A 31 3.40 -11.83 21.88
N TRP A 32 2.46 -11.72 22.82
CA TRP A 32 1.24 -10.95 22.64
C TRP A 32 1.37 -9.63 23.37
N VAL A 33 1.09 -8.53 22.67
CA VAL A 33 1.05 -7.18 23.25
C VAL A 33 -0.37 -6.64 23.13
N MET A 34 -0.93 -6.19 24.26
CA MET A 34 -2.19 -5.44 24.27
C MET A 34 -1.86 -3.95 24.08
N PHE A 35 -2.55 -3.31 23.14
CA PHE A 35 -2.32 -1.91 22.81
C PHE A 35 -3.62 -1.12 22.91
N ASP A 36 -3.67 -0.13 23.80
CA ASP A 36 -4.76 0.84 23.84
C ASP A 36 -4.55 1.87 22.74
N LYS A 37 -5.41 1.86 21.72
CA LYS A 37 -5.35 2.81 20.61
C LYS A 37 -5.54 4.25 21.06
N ASN A 38 -6.29 4.49 22.14
CA ASN A 38 -6.54 5.84 22.64
C ASN A 38 -5.30 6.46 23.30
N SER A 39 -4.24 5.68 23.54
CA SER A 39 -2.94 6.24 23.91
C SER A 39 -2.30 7.07 22.79
N TRP A 40 -2.76 6.92 21.54
CA TRP A 40 -2.26 7.67 20.40
C TRP A 40 -3.19 8.82 20.03
N MET A 41 -2.64 10.03 19.99
CA MET A 41 -3.37 11.28 19.72
C MET A 41 -4.30 11.21 18.48
N PRO A 42 -3.88 10.63 17.33
CA PRO A 42 -4.76 10.55 16.17
C PRO A 42 -6.04 9.74 16.42
N TYR A 43 -6.00 8.75 17.33
CA TYR A 43 -7.14 7.90 17.67
C TYR A 43 -8.08 8.53 18.69
N LEU A 44 -7.58 9.38 19.60
CA LEU A 44 -8.40 10.09 20.60
C LEU A 44 -9.56 10.87 19.96
N ASN A 45 -9.34 11.44 18.77
CA ASN A 45 -10.36 12.18 18.03
C ASN A 45 -10.56 11.61 16.63
N LYS A 46 -10.52 10.28 16.50
CA LYS A 46 -10.54 9.57 15.20
C LYS A 46 -11.69 10.02 14.30
N ASN A 47 -12.89 10.21 14.84
CA ASN A 47 -14.09 10.55 14.05
C ASN A 47 -14.00 11.95 13.40
N ASN A 48 -13.23 12.87 13.99
CA ASN A 48 -12.99 14.21 13.44
C ASN A 48 -11.65 14.29 12.69
N ASN A 49 -10.90 13.20 12.60
CA ASN A 49 -9.61 13.18 11.94
C ASN A 49 -9.80 12.92 10.44
N PHE A 50 -9.45 13.93 9.64
CA PHE A 50 -9.62 13.87 8.18
C PHE A 50 -8.91 12.66 7.54
N LEU A 51 -7.70 12.31 7.99
CA LEU A 51 -6.96 11.17 7.42
C LEU A 51 -7.66 9.83 7.68
N PHE A 52 -8.21 9.63 8.89
CA PHE A 52 -9.00 8.44 9.19
C PHE A 52 -10.31 8.40 8.43
N ASN A 53 -10.96 9.55 8.22
CA ASN A 53 -12.18 9.62 7.44
C ASN A 53 -11.91 9.29 5.97
N SER A 54 -10.84 9.85 5.37
CA SER A 54 -10.41 9.51 4.00
C SER A 54 -10.03 8.03 3.86
N TYR A 55 -9.36 7.46 4.87
CA TYR A 55 -9.06 6.03 4.94
C TYR A 55 -10.33 5.16 4.94
N ASN A 56 -11.29 5.49 5.81
CA ASN A 56 -12.54 4.72 5.96
C ASN A 56 -13.43 4.85 4.72
N GLU A 57 -13.52 6.04 4.13
CA GLU A 57 -14.28 6.24 2.90
C GLU A 57 -13.66 5.45 1.75
N GLY A 58 -12.33 5.49 1.59
CA GLY A 58 -11.63 4.67 0.60
C GLY A 58 -11.86 3.16 0.81
N LEU A 59 -11.88 2.68 2.06
CA LEU A 59 -12.21 1.29 2.38
C LEU A 59 -13.63 0.92 1.92
N ILE A 60 -14.60 1.80 2.15
CA ILE A 60 -16.01 1.57 1.81
C ILE A 60 -16.18 1.58 0.29
N LYS A 61 -15.65 2.61 -0.39
CA LYS A 61 -15.81 2.80 -1.83
C LYS A 61 -15.14 1.70 -2.64
N SER A 62 -13.97 1.23 -2.21
CA SER A 62 -13.26 0.11 -2.86
C SER A 62 -13.79 -1.28 -2.49
N GLY A 63 -14.74 -1.40 -1.55
CA GLY A 63 -15.19 -2.70 -1.05
C GLY A 63 -14.10 -3.51 -0.34
N SER A 64 -13.10 -2.83 0.24
CA SER A 64 -11.89 -3.44 0.83
C SER A 64 -11.97 -3.66 2.34
N GLN A 65 -13.14 -3.50 2.97
CA GLN A 65 -13.32 -3.57 4.43
C GLN A 65 -12.81 -4.89 5.05
N LYS A 66 -12.90 -6.00 4.32
CA LYS A 66 -12.42 -7.32 4.77
C LYS A 66 -10.89 -7.38 4.95
N SER A 67 -10.15 -6.53 4.25
CA SER A 67 -8.68 -6.42 4.35
C SER A 67 -8.22 -5.53 5.51
N ASN A 68 -9.15 -4.86 6.20
CA ASN A 68 -8.79 -3.87 7.22
C ASN A 68 -8.21 -4.52 8.49
N SER A 69 -7.03 -4.02 8.89
CA SER A 69 -6.34 -4.34 10.13
C SER A 69 -5.79 -3.07 10.77
N PHE A 70 -5.46 -3.11 12.06
CA PHE A 70 -4.82 -2.00 12.75
C PHE A 70 -3.48 -1.60 12.11
N PHE A 71 -2.69 -2.60 11.66
CA PHE A 71 -1.43 -2.35 10.97
C PHE A 71 -1.64 -1.60 9.65
N LYS A 72 -2.61 -2.05 8.84
CA LYS A 72 -2.96 -1.37 7.57
C LYS A 72 -3.43 0.06 7.84
N GLU A 73 -4.27 0.24 8.85
CA GLU A 73 -4.77 1.54 9.28
C GLU A 73 -3.63 2.51 9.65
N ILE A 74 -2.63 2.08 10.44
CA ILE A 74 -1.47 2.91 10.79
C ILE A 74 -0.58 3.21 9.58
N ARG A 75 -0.32 2.20 8.74
CA ARG A 75 0.46 2.40 7.51
C ARG A 75 -0.20 3.44 6.60
N HIS A 76 -1.52 3.32 6.38
CA HIS A 76 -2.26 4.29 5.59
C HIS A 76 -2.32 5.66 6.26
N TYR A 77 -2.41 5.74 7.59
CA TYR A 77 -2.31 7.03 8.28
C TYR A 77 -0.99 7.74 7.94
N SER A 78 0.13 7.01 7.95
CA SER A 78 1.45 7.54 7.56
C SER A 78 1.48 7.95 6.08
N LEU A 79 1.01 7.08 5.18
CA LEU A 79 0.91 7.34 3.73
C LEU A 79 0.13 8.63 3.43
N LEU A 80 -1.07 8.75 4.00
CA LEU A 80 -1.97 9.87 3.81
C LEU A 80 -1.42 11.16 4.43
N ASN A 81 -0.75 11.05 5.59
CA ASN A 81 -0.11 12.20 6.21
C ASN A 81 1.05 12.72 5.33
N ILE A 82 1.88 11.84 4.76
CA ILE A 82 2.95 12.23 3.84
C ILE A 82 2.37 12.93 2.60
N ALA A 83 1.34 12.35 1.98
CA ALA A 83 0.67 12.93 0.82
C ALA A 83 0.14 14.34 1.12
N MET A 84 -0.51 14.52 2.29
CA MET A 84 -1.01 15.82 2.75
C MET A 84 0.11 16.84 2.98
N ASN A 85 1.20 16.44 3.66
CA ASN A 85 2.33 17.33 3.95
C ASN A 85 3.07 17.80 2.68
N ILE A 86 3.06 17.00 1.61
CA ILE A 86 3.62 17.43 0.31
C ILE A 86 2.76 18.53 -0.31
N LEU A 87 1.43 18.44 -0.20
CA LEU A 87 0.49 19.44 -0.73
C LEU A 87 0.54 20.77 0.02
N GLU A 88 0.96 20.75 1.29
CA GLU A 88 1.19 21.96 2.07
C GLU A 88 2.45 22.74 1.63
N LYS A 89 3.32 22.12 0.82
CA LYS A 89 4.46 22.80 0.20
C LYS A 89 4.00 23.52 -1.08
N ASN A 90 4.50 24.74 -1.32
CA ASN A 90 4.10 25.54 -2.48
C ASN A 90 4.62 25.02 -3.85
N ASN A 91 5.47 23.99 -3.89
CA ASN A 91 6.17 23.56 -5.10
C ASN A 91 6.01 22.06 -5.43
N TYR A 92 4.80 21.51 -5.32
CA TYR A 92 4.54 20.12 -5.69
C TYR A 92 4.32 19.91 -7.21
N GLU A 93 4.60 18.70 -7.63
CA GLU A 93 4.36 18.14 -8.95
C GLU A 93 3.38 16.97 -8.87
N ASN A 94 3.35 16.12 -9.90
CA ASN A 94 2.40 15.03 -10.02
C ASN A 94 2.59 13.96 -8.94
N PHE A 95 1.51 13.22 -8.70
CA PHE A 95 1.47 12.09 -7.79
C PHE A 95 1.40 10.81 -8.62
N ALA A 96 1.94 9.71 -8.13
CA ALA A 96 1.78 8.40 -8.75
C ALA A 96 1.54 7.28 -7.74
N GLU A 97 0.89 6.22 -8.20
CA GLU A 97 0.72 4.97 -7.47
C GLU A 97 0.94 3.78 -8.40
N CYS A 98 1.75 2.82 -7.94
CA CYS A 98 2.02 1.55 -8.62
C CYS A 98 1.37 0.43 -7.82
N GLY A 99 0.44 -0.29 -8.44
CA GLY A 99 -0.43 -1.26 -7.79
C GLY A 99 -1.51 -0.55 -6.98
N CYS A 100 -2.76 -0.63 -7.44
CA CYS A 100 -3.90 -0.05 -6.75
C CYS A 100 -4.91 -1.09 -6.28
N TRP A 101 -4.85 -2.32 -6.81
CA TRP A 101 -5.82 -3.37 -6.55
C TRP A 101 -7.26 -2.85 -6.74
N LYS A 102 -8.03 -2.71 -5.65
CA LYS A 102 -9.42 -2.19 -5.66
C LYS A 102 -9.51 -0.66 -5.50
N GLY A 103 -8.39 0.04 -5.45
CA GLY A 103 -8.30 1.50 -5.39
C GLY A 103 -8.46 2.09 -3.99
N HIS A 104 -8.21 1.34 -2.91
CA HIS A 104 -8.39 1.85 -1.54
C HIS A 104 -7.46 3.05 -1.25
N SER A 105 -6.14 2.83 -1.29
CA SER A 105 -5.13 3.87 -1.11
C SER A 105 -5.32 5.01 -2.10
N SER A 106 -5.53 4.69 -3.38
CA SER A 106 -5.79 5.67 -4.44
C SER A 106 -6.96 6.57 -4.11
N TYR A 107 -8.09 6.02 -3.66
CA TYR A 107 -9.28 6.80 -3.31
C TYR A 107 -9.03 7.67 -2.09
N SER A 108 -8.39 7.12 -1.06
CA SER A 108 -8.04 7.89 0.14
C SER A 108 -7.11 9.07 -0.18
N ILE A 109 -6.10 8.87 -1.04
CA ILE A 109 -5.23 9.95 -1.53
C ILE A 109 -6.03 10.96 -2.36
N SER A 110 -6.94 10.50 -3.21
CA SER A 110 -7.78 11.36 -4.07
C SER A 110 -8.66 12.32 -3.26
N LEU A 111 -9.19 11.89 -2.11
CA LEU A 111 -9.94 12.78 -1.21
C LEU A 111 -9.06 13.91 -0.65
N ILE A 112 -7.79 13.61 -0.34
CA ILE A 112 -6.82 14.61 0.12
C ILE A 112 -6.49 15.57 -1.02
N LEU A 113 -6.15 15.06 -2.21
CA LEU A 113 -5.87 15.88 -3.38
C LEU A 113 -7.04 16.83 -3.71
N ASN A 114 -8.26 16.31 -3.67
CA ASN A 114 -9.46 17.11 -3.90
C ASN A 114 -9.64 18.22 -2.84
N LYS A 115 -9.39 17.94 -1.57
CA LYS A 115 -9.45 18.95 -0.49
C LYS A 115 -8.49 20.11 -0.70
N TYR A 116 -7.32 19.85 -1.29
CA TYR A 116 -6.29 20.87 -1.55
C TYR A 116 -6.40 21.49 -2.94
N ASN A 117 -7.51 21.28 -3.66
CA ASN A 117 -7.72 21.78 -5.03
C ASN A 117 -6.56 21.42 -5.97
N PHE A 118 -6.09 20.16 -5.88
CA PHE A 118 -4.91 19.69 -6.60
C PHE A 118 -5.03 19.96 -8.11
N ASN A 119 -4.05 20.67 -8.65
CA ASN A 119 -4.05 21.16 -10.04
C ASN A 119 -3.07 20.41 -10.96
N LYS A 120 -2.46 19.32 -10.48
CA LYS A 120 -1.58 18.43 -11.25
C LYS A 120 -2.32 17.13 -11.59
N LYS A 121 -1.61 16.05 -11.92
CA LYS A 121 -2.18 14.73 -12.20
C LYS A 121 -1.78 13.69 -11.16
N PHE A 122 -2.70 12.77 -10.90
CA PHE A 122 -2.46 11.57 -10.11
C PHE A 122 -2.52 10.35 -11.03
N TYR A 123 -1.36 9.76 -11.26
CA TYR A 123 -1.17 8.63 -12.18
C TYR A 123 -1.27 7.32 -11.42
N ILE A 124 -2.22 6.46 -11.79
CA ILE A 124 -2.42 5.15 -11.17
C ILE A 124 -2.07 4.07 -12.19
N PHE A 125 -1.17 3.17 -11.82
CA PHE A 125 -0.71 2.06 -12.66
C PHE A 125 -1.07 0.75 -12.01
N ASP A 126 -1.81 -0.11 -12.72
CA ASP A 126 -2.06 -1.49 -12.30
C ASP A 126 -2.23 -2.36 -13.54
N SER A 127 -1.96 -3.66 -13.38
CA SER A 127 -2.12 -4.61 -14.46
C SER A 127 -3.59 -4.80 -14.82
N PHE A 128 -4.48 -4.96 -13.83
CA PHE A 128 -5.85 -5.49 -13.99
C PHE A 128 -5.92 -6.86 -14.71
N GLU A 129 -4.82 -7.61 -14.73
CA GLU A 129 -4.63 -8.84 -15.53
C GLU A 129 -4.69 -10.10 -14.67
N GLY A 130 -5.67 -10.18 -13.77
CA GLY A 130 -5.92 -11.38 -12.95
C GLY A 130 -5.07 -11.51 -11.69
N GLY A 131 -4.43 -10.42 -11.23
CA GLY A 131 -3.75 -10.30 -9.94
C GLY A 131 -2.24 -10.14 -10.04
N LEU A 132 -1.50 -10.70 -9.08
CA LEU A 132 -0.03 -10.55 -9.05
C LEU A 132 0.66 -11.24 -10.24
N PRO A 133 1.85 -10.78 -10.67
CA PRO A 133 2.67 -11.58 -11.56
C PRO A 133 3.11 -12.89 -10.89
N VAL A 134 3.55 -13.86 -11.70
CA VAL A 134 4.08 -15.13 -11.17
C VAL A 134 5.35 -14.86 -10.36
N LYS A 135 5.35 -15.29 -9.09
CA LYS A 135 6.52 -15.18 -8.20
C LYS A 135 7.76 -15.87 -8.79
N LYS A 136 8.91 -15.22 -8.62
CA LYS A 136 10.23 -15.75 -9.00
C LYS A 136 11.06 -16.05 -7.75
N SER A 137 12.27 -16.57 -7.93
CA SER A 137 13.18 -16.95 -6.83
C SER A 137 13.40 -15.82 -5.82
N ALA A 138 13.47 -14.57 -6.28
CA ALA A 138 13.65 -13.39 -5.43
C ALA A 138 12.48 -13.16 -4.46
N ASP A 139 11.27 -13.62 -4.78
CA ASP A 139 10.05 -13.42 -3.98
C ASP A 139 9.88 -14.44 -2.85
N TYR A 140 10.78 -15.41 -2.75
CA TYR A 140 10.76 -16.44 -1.72
C TYR A 140 11.76 -16.14 -0.60
N SER A 141 11.36 -16.47 0.64
CA SER A 141 12.22 -16.42 1.83
C SER A 141 12.56 -17.83 2.29
N PRO A 142 13.85 -18.15 2.54
CA PRO A 142 14.25 -19.46 3.06
C PRO A 142 13.85 -19.66 4.53
N LYS A 143 13.57 -18.58 5.26
CA LYS A 143 13.24 -18.59 6.70
C LYS A 143 11.75 -18.76 6.99
N ARG A 144 10.90 -18.71 5.96
CA ARG A 144 9.43 -18.82 6.11
C ARG A 144 8.89 -20.11 5.54
N TYR A 145 7.64 -20.40 5.88
CA TYR A 145 6.88 -21.51 5.32
C TYR A 145 7.03 -21.54 3.79
N LYS A 146 7.51 -22.65 3.25
CA LYS A 146 7.55 -22.87 1.79
C LYS A 146 6.13 -22.91 1.27
N GLN A 147 5.70 -21.79 0.68
CA GLN A 147 4.39 -21.66 0.06
C GLN A 147 4.24 -22.74 -1.03
N SER A 148 3.16 -23.50 -1.01
CA SER A 148 2.88 -24.47 -2.07
C SER A 148 2.50 -23.74 -3.37
N LYS A 149 2.57 -24.44 -4.52
CA LYS A 149 2.07 -23.88 -5.80
C LYS A 149 0.62 -23.42 -5.70
N ASN A 150 -0.22 -24.19 -5.00
CA ASN A 150 -1.64 -23.86 -4.80
C ASN A 150 -1.83 -22.62 -3.92
N ASP A 151 -1.00 -22.43 -2.90
CA ASP A 151 -1.05 -21.25 -2.05
C ASP A 151 -0.60 -19.99 -2.81
N ALA A 152 0.40 -20.12 -3.70
CA ALA A 152 0.86 -19.03 -4.56
C ALA A 152 -0.22 -18.60 -5.56
N LEU A 153 -0.89 -19.57 -6.21
CA LEU A 153 -2.00 -19.28 -7.13
C LEU A 153 -3.20 -18.63 -6.43
N LYS A 154 -3.51 -19.06 -5.21
CA LYS A 154 -4.57 -18.42 -4.40
C LYS A 154 -4.21 -17.00 -4.04
N GLN A 155 -2.97 -16.74 -3.65
CA GLN A 155 -2.49 -15.40 -3.35
C GLN A 155 -2.55 -14.50 -4.59
N GLN A 156 -2.06 -14.97 -5.74
CA GLN A 156 -2.15 -14.24 -7.00
C GLN A 156 -3.58 -13.79 -7.29
N LYS A 157 -4.54 -14.72 -7.31
CA LYS A 157 -5.95 -14.43 -7.60
C LYS A 157 -6.64 -13.56 -6.55
N HIS A 158 -6.11 -13.52 -5.31
CA HIS A 158 -6.66 -12.67 -4.26
C HIS A 158 -6.54 -11.17 -4.60
N PHE A 159 -5.46 -10.82 -5.30
CA PHE A 159 -5.16 -9.45 -5.71
C PHE A 159 -5.71 -9.10 -7.11
N ALA A 160 -6.61 -9.92 -7.67
CA ALA A 160 -7.32 -9.56 -8.88
C ALA A 160 -8.36 -8.45 -8.61
N SER A 161 -8.49 -7.52 -9.56
CA SER A 161 -9.52 -6.48 -9.62
C SER A 161 -9.84 -6.17 -11.08
N ASP A 162 -11.02 -5.59 -11.31
CA ASP A 162 -11.50 -5.24 -12.65
C ASP A 162 -11.26 -3.75 -12.95
N PHE A 163 -10.70 -3.46 -14.12
CA PHE A 163 -10.37 -2.09 -14.53
C PHE A 163 -11.60 -1.17 -14.58
N LYS A 164 -12.74 -1.66 -15.05
CA LYS A 164 -13.96 -0.85 -15.20
C LYS A 164 -14.58 -0.54 -13.84
N GLU A 165 -14.61 -1.51 -12.93
CA GLU A 165 -15.03 -1.30 -11.54
C GLU A 165 -14.18 -0.23 -10.85
N VAL A 166 -12.85 -0.36 -10.94
CA VAL A 166 -11.91 0.57 -10.33
C VAL A 166 -12.00 1.95 -10.97
N SER A 167 -12.04 2.03 -12.31
CA SER A 167 -12.18 3.31 -13.03
C SER A 167 -13.47 4.06 -12.67
N ASN A 168 -14.57 3.34 -12.45
CA ASN A 168 -15.84 3.95 -12.04
C ASN A 168 -15.76 4.62 -10.66
N LEU A 169 -14.87 4.17 -9.76
CA LEU A 169 -14.64 4.85 -8.47
C LEU A 169 -14.12 6.27 -8.66
N PHE A 170 -13.38 6.49 -9.75
CA PHE A 170 -12.62 7.72 -9.97
C PHE A 170 -13.26 8.70 -10.95
N LYS A 171 -14.45 8.40 -11.47
CA LYS A 171 -15.14 9.20 -12.50
C LYS A 171 -15.35 10.68 -12.14
N ASN A 172 -15.39 11.01 -10.85
CA ASN A 172 -15.60 12.36 -10.34
C ASN A 172 -14.29 13.11 -10.02
N PHE A 173 -13.12 12.50 -10.26
CA PHE A 173 -11.82 13.12 -10.00
C PHE A 173 -11.07 13.38 -11.32
N GLU A 174 -11.17 14.60 -11.84
CA GLU A 174 -10.62 14.97 -13.16
C GLU A 174 -9.07 14.94 -13.24
N PHE A 175 -8.40 14.98 -12.08
CA PHE A 175 -6.94 14.89 -11.99
C PHE A 175 -6.41 13.46 -12.10
N ILE A 176 -7.27 12.44 -12.05
CA ILE A 176 -6.85 11.03 -12.07
C ILE A 176 -6.64 10.53 -13.50
N LYS A 177 -5.55 9.78 -13.70
CA LYS A 177 -5.25 9.04 -14.92
C LYS A 177 -4.87 7.61 -14.55
N ILE A 178 -5.69 6.64 -14.97
CA ILE A 178 -5.47 5.23 -14.69
C ILE A 178 -4.93 4.56 -15.95
N TYR A 179 -3.86 3.78 -15.78
CA TYR A 179 -3.21 3.06 -16.85
C TYR A 179 -3.21 1.57 -16.55
N GLU A 180 -3.98 0.84 -17.35
CA GLU A 180 -3.99 -0.61 -17.40
C GLU A 180 -2.74 -1.13 -18.12
N GLY A 181 -2.03 -2.06 -17.48
CA GLY A 181 -0.93 -2.81 -18.06
C GLY A 181 0.18 -3.16 -17.06
N TRP A 182 0.99 -4.14 -17.42
CA TRP A 182 2.10 -4.60 -16.59
C TRP A 182 3.20 -3.54 -16.44
N ILE A 183 3.69 -3.39 -15.21
CA ILE A 183 4.93 -2.66 -14.91
C ILE A 183 6.12 -3.52 -15.37
N PRO A 184 7.13 -2.96 -16.08
CA PRO A 184 7.29 -1.53 -16.41
C PRO A 184 6.68 -1.09 -17.75
N ALA A 185 6.17 -2.00 -18.58
CA ALA A 185 5.72 -1.68 -19.94
C ALA A 185 4.68 -0.55 -19.99
N VAL A 186 3.80 -0.48 -18.99
CA VAL A 186 2.76 0.56 -18.88
C VAL A 186 3.33 1.97 -18.70
N PHE A 187 4.54 2.12 -18.18
CA PHE A 187 5.15 3.43 -17.95
C PHE A 187 5.45 4.19 -19.24
N ASN A 188 5.64 3.51 -20.37
CA ASN A 188 5.89 4.14 -21.67
C ASN A 188 4.72 5.00 -22.17
N LYS A 189 3.55 4.91 -21.51
CA LYS A 189 2.37 5.74 -21.79
C LYS A 189 2.50 7.18 -21.27
N ILE A 190 3.51 7.47 -20.45
CA ILE A 190 3.79 8.81 -19.92
C ILE A 190 5.28 9.13 -20.07
N ASN A 191 5.61 10.26 -20.70
CA ASN A 191 6.99 10.72 -20.85
C ASN A 191 7.14 12.12 -20.24
N ASP A 192 8.33 12.42 -19.75
CA ASP A 192 8.73 13.76 -19.26
C ASP A 192 7.87 14.35 -18.13
N VAL A 193 7.34 13.48 -17.25
CA VAL A 193 6.57 13.87 -16.07
C VAL A 193 7.47 13.90 -14.83
N LYS A 194 7.38 14.97 -14.04
CA LYS A 194 8.00 15.07 -12.70
C LYS A 194 7.00 14.72 -11.61
N PHE A 195 7.51 14.18 -10.51
CA PHE A 195 6.70 13.72 -9.39
C PHE A 195 7.19 14.30 -8.06
N SER A 196 6.26 14.62 -7.17
CA SER A 196 6.56 14.92 -5.77
C SER A 196 6.28 13.76 -4.84
N PHE A 197 5.38 12.86 -5.24
CA PHE A 197 4.94 11.75 -4.42
C PHE A 197 4.71 10.50 -5.27
N VAL A 198 5.22 9.36 -4.82
CA VAL A 198 5.00 8.06 -5.46
C VAL A 198 4.74 7.01 -4.40
N HIS A 199 3.62 6.31 -4.50
CA HIS A 199 3.30 5.13 -3.70
C HIS A 199 3.59 3.85 -4.51
N ILE A 200 4.39 2.93 -3.96
CA ILE A 200 4.72 1.65 -4.59
C ILE A 200 4.19 0.52 -3.72
N ASP A 201 3.14 -0.16 -4.20
CA ASP A 201 2.41 -1.24 -3.54
C ASP A 201 2.17 -2.37 -4.55
N VAL A 202 3.26 -3.05 -4.91
CA VAL A 202 3.30 -4.05 -5.99
C VAL A 202 3.78 -5.43 -5.53
N ASP A 203 4.01 -5.59 -4.21
CA ASP A 203 4.36 -6.81 -3.50
C ASP A 203 5.70 -7.51 -3.89
N LEU A 204 5.96 -7.66 -5.18
CA LEU A 204 6.98 -8.54 -5.73
C LEU A 204 8.24 -7.78 -6.15
N TYR A 205 9.36 -8.49 -6.10
CA TYR A 205 10.70 -7.97 -6.37
C TYR A 205 10.79 -7.16 -7.67
N GLN A 206 10.41 -7.76 -8.79
CA GLN A 206 10.62 -7.17 -10.11
C GLN A 206 9.82 -5.88 -10.31
N PRO A 207 8.48 -5.85 -10.09
CA PRO A 207 7.74 -4.60 -10.24
C PRO A 207 8.16 -3.54 -9.22
N THR A 208 8.59 -3.90 -8.00
CA THR A 208 9.15 -2.91 -7.06
C THR A 208 10.42 -2.26 -7.62
N LEU A 209 11.37 -3.06 -8.10
CA LEU A 209 12.64 -2.57 -8.65
C LEU A 209 12.42 -1.71 -9.89
N ASP A 210 11.53 -2.14 -10.78
CA ASP A 210 11.23 -1.44 -12.02
C ASP A 210 10.53 -0.10 -11.75
N SER A 211 9.61 -0.04 -10.79
CA SER A 211 9.00 1.21 -10.32
C SER A 211 10.05 2.17 -9.73
N LEU A 212 10.95 1.69 -8.86
CA LEU A 212 12.01 2.53 -8.29
C LEU A 212 12.91 3.11 -9.38
N LYS A 213 13.39 2.28 -10.31
CA LYS A 213 14.21 2.71 -11.45
C LYS A 213 13.51 3.74 -12.32
N TYR A 214 12.20 3.62 -12.50
CA TYR A 214 11.43 4.55 -13.31
C TYR A 214 11.18 5.89 -12.60
N PHE A 215 10.71 5.85 -11.34
CA PHE A 215 10.19 7.02 -10.64
C PHE A 215 11.23 7.83 -9.89
N PHE A 216 12.23 7.18 -9.28
CA PHE A 216 13.25 7.88 -8.51
C PHE A 216 13.98 8.99 -9.30
N PRO A 217 14.49 8.76 -10.53
CA PRO A 217 15.10 9.84 -11.33
C PRO A 217 14.10 10.91 -11.80
N LYS A 218 12.78 10.68 -11.66
CA LYS A 218 11.72 11.63 -12.01
C LYS A 218 11.17 12.41 -10.81
N LEU A 219 11.56 12.07 -9.59
CA LEU A 219 11.24 12.87 -8.42
C LEU A 219 11.88 14.26 -8.51
N ILE A 220 11.16 15.29 -8.06
CA ILE A 220 11.77 16.58 -7.74
C ILE A 220 12.64 16.46 -6.47
N LYS A 221 13.51 17.44 -6.22
CA LYS A 221 14.24 17.52 -4.95
C LYS A 221 13.26 17.59 -3.76
N GLY A 222 13.47 16.77 -2.75
CA GLY A 222 12.56 16.60 -1.61
C GLY A 222 11.30 15.80 -1.95
N GLY A 223 11.22 15.21 -3.14
CA GLY A 223 10.16 14.29 -3.55
C GLY A 223 10.28 12.96 -2.82
N ILE A 224 9.15 12.29 -2.61
CA ILE A 224 9.06 11.14 -1.70
C ILE A 224 8.52 9.91 -2.42
N ILE A 225 9.17 8.77 -2.22
CA ILE A 225 8.64 7.43 -2.52
C ILE A 225 8.26 6.76 -1.20
N VAL A 226 7.06 6.19 -1.15
CA VAL A 226 6.62 5.28 -0.08
C VAL A 226 6.47 3.89 -0.68
N CYS A 227 7.19 2.90 -0.15
CA CYS A 227 7.03 1.49 -0.54
C CYS A 227 6.24 0.75 0.55
N ASP A 228 5.14 0.08 0.20
CA ASP A 228 4.20 -0.49 1.18
C ASP A 228 4.73 -1.74 1.90
N ASP A 229 5.50 -2.57 1.18
CA ASP A 229 5.85 -3.95 1.58
C ASP A 229 7.31 -4.16 2.03
N TYR A 230 8.08 -3.10 2.25
CA TYR A 230 9.51 -3.20 2.55
C TYR A 230 9.87 -4.12 3.74
N ASN A 231 9.10 -4.04 4.83
CA ASN A 231 9.18 -4.88 6.02
C ASN A 231 8.00 -5.86 6.10
N TYR A 232 7.27 -6.09 5.00
CA TYR A 232 6.20 -7.06 4.95
C TYR A 232 6.71 -8.44 4.56
N SER A 233 6.83 -9.25 5.59
CA SER A 233 7.44 -10.57 5.53
C SER A 233 6.75 -11.62 4.63
N ASP A 234 5.51 -11.42 4.16
CA ASP A 234 4.89 -12.27 3.12
C ASP A 234 5.40 -11.94 1.70
N PHE A 235 6.04 -10.78 1.56
CA PHE A 235 6.53 -10.18 0.32
C PHE A 235 8.02 -9.80 0.45
N PRO A 236 8.91 -10.77 0.73
CA PRO A 236 10.34 -10.52 0.92
C PRO A 236 11.05 -10.00 -0.35
N GLY A 237 10.41 -10.12 -1.52
CA GLY A 237 10.90 -9.58 -2.78
C GLY A 237 10.96 -8.05 -2.77
N ALA A 238 9.94 -7.37 -2.24
CA ALA A 238 9.89 -5.91 -2.17
C ALA A 238 11.09 -5.33 -1.39
N LYS A 239 11.41 -5.92 -0.21
CA LYS A 239 12.60 -5.52 0.56
C LYS A 239 13.89 -5.64 -0.26
N LYS A 240 14.10 -6.80 -0.88
CA LYS A 240 15.32 -7.07 -1.66
C LYS A 240 15.47 -6.08 -2.81
N ALA A 241 14.37 -5.72 -3.48
CA ALA A 241 14.37 -4.76 -4.57
C ALA A 241 14.77 -3.36 -4.10
N VAL A 242 14.21 -2.89 -2.98
CA VAL A 242 14.60 -1.61 -2.38
C VAL A 242 16.06 -1.64 -1.92
N ASP A 243 16.49 -2.69 -1.22
CA ASP A 243 17.87 -2.83 -0.75
C ASP A 243 18.88 -2.86 -1.91
N GLU A 244 18.55 -3.51 -3.03
CA GLU A 244 19.37 -3.49 -4.24
C GLU A 244 19.42 -2.10 -4.87
N PHE A 245 18.27 -1.44 -4.98
CA PHE A 245 18.17 -0.11 -5.57
C PHE A 245 19.00 0.93 -4.81
N LEU A 246 18.90 0.94 -3.48
CA LEU A 246 19.58 1.92 -2.62
C LEU A 246 21.10 1.75 -2.60
N LYS A 247 21.64 0.57 -2.95
CA LYS A 247 23.11 0.37 -3.07
C LYS A 247 23.74 1.19 -4.20
N SER A 248 22.96 1.54 -5.21
CA SER A 248 23.47 2.18 -6.44
C SER A 248 22.92 3.60 -6.66
N ASN A 249 22.16 4.14 -5.71
CA ASN A 249 21.51 5.44 -5.84
C ASN A 249 21.66 6.24 -4.56
N GLU A 250 22.08 7.50 -4.70
CA GLU A 250 22.11 8.45 -3.59
C GLU A 250 20.71 8.93 -3.26
N TYR A 251 20.41 9.07 -1.97
CA TYR A 251 19.15 9.54 -1.42
C TYR A 251 19.42 10.52 -0.29
N GLU A 252 18.52 11.48 -0.07
CA GLU A 252 18.62 12.45 1.03
C GLU A 252 18.28 11.80 2.37
N LEU A 253 17.24 10.96 2.38
CA LEU A 253 16.82 10.23 3.58
C LEU A 253 16.22 8.87 3.20
N PHE A 254 16.56 7.86 3.99
CA PHE A 254 15.89 6.56 4.00
C PHE A 254 15.36 6.28 5.40
N TYR A 255 14.08 5.94 5.50
CA TYR A 255 13.44 5.60 6.76
C TYR A 255 12.65 4.30 6.65
N GLU A 256 13.07 3.30 7.42
CA GLU A 256 12.33 2.05 7.57
C GLU A 256 11.13 2.27 8.50
N VAL A 257 9.91 2.08 7.97
CA VAL A 257 8.71 2.16 8.80
C VAL A 257 8.55 0.81 9.52
N PRO A 258 8.51 0.78 10.86
CA PRO A 258 8.49 -0.47 11.63
C PRO A 258 7.32 -1.40 11.29
N LEU A 259 6.19 -0.83 10.82
CA LEU A 259 4.95 -1.56 10.56
C LEU A 259 4.71 -1.91 9.08
N GLY A 260 5.76 -1.96 8.26
CA GLY A 260 5.69 -2.69 6.99
C GLY A 260 6.31 -1.99 5.80
N GLY A 261 6.33 -0.66 5.74
CA GLY A 261 6.83 0.07 4.57
C GLY A 261 8.23 0.67 4.75
N CYS A 262 8.67 1.43 3.75
CA CYS A 262 9.79 2.38 3.88
C CYS A 262 9.48 3.68 3.15
N ILE A 263 10.24 4.72 3.50
CA ILE A 263 10.16 6.04 2.89
C ILE A 263 11.55 6.39 2.34
N ILE A 264 11.59 6.85 1.10
CA ILE A 264 12.79 7.32 0.43
C ILE A 264 12.57 8.77 0.00
N ILE A 265 13.47 9.67 0.39
CA ILE A 265 13.48 11.07 -0.03
C ILE A 265 14.66 11.28 -0.98
N ARG A 266 14.40 11.90 -2.13
CA ARG A 266 15.42 12.28 -3.10
C ARG A 266 15.98 13.68 -2.84
#